data_AF-A0AA40RXS5-F1
#
_entry.id   AF-A0AA40RXS5-F1
#
_cell.length_a   1.000
_cell.length_b   1.000
_cell.length_c   1.000
_cell.angle_alpha   90.00
_cell.angle_beta   90.00
_cell.angle_gamma   90.00
#
_symmetry.space_group_name_H-M   'P 1'
#
loop_
_entity.id
_entity.type
_entity.pdbx_description
1 polymer ?
#
loop_
_entity_poly.entity_id
_entity_poly.type
_entity_poly.pdbx_seq_one_letter_code
_entity_poly.pdbx_strand_id
1 'polypeptide(L)'
;AAYQRMTKFLFNWRTEENIPVPDLFDFARIVLRIPDAHELISQYTILVDDQKSQKFLMVLRPYQIHAIRKIRKQAALHEGGFIWHATGSGKTITSFVATKLLAQNAIGVDRTIMVVDRNDLDSQTQDEFTKFASEYHTGQTTGNT
;
A
#
# COMPACT_ATOMS: atom_id res chain seq x y z
N ALA A 1 -17.19 -10.52 19.41
CA ALA A 1 -15.81 -10.01 19.61
C ALA A 1 -15.10 -9.70 18.28
N ALA A 2 -15.04 -10.62 17.31
CA ALA A 2 -14.36 -10.39 16.02
C ALA A 2 -15.03 -9.31 15.14
N TYR A 3 -16.36 -9.31 15.02
CA TYR A 3 -17.13 -8.31 14.26
C TYR A 3 -16.85 -6.87 14.70
N GLN A 4 -16.80 -6.62 16.01
CA GLN A 4 -16.52 -5.29 16.59
C GLN A 4 -15.06 -4.82 16.39
N ARG A 5 -14.12 -5.73 16.08
CA ARG A 5 -12.78 -5.35 15.64
C ARG A 5 -12.78 -4.96 14.17
N MET A 6 -13.52 -5.69 13.35
CA MET A 6 -13.63 -5.48 11.91
C MET A 6 -14.29 -4.14 11.56
N THR A 7 -15.27 -3.69 12.36
CA THR A 7 -15.92 -2.38 12.19
C THR A 7 -14.94 -1.20 12.25
N LYS A 8 -13.83 -1.31 12.98
CA LYS A 8 -12.79 -0.28 13.03
C LYS A 8 -11.99 -0.15 11.72
N PHE A 9 -12.05 -1.18 10.86
CA PHE A 9 -11.37 -1.22 9.57
C PHE A 9 -12.29 -0.92 8.39
N LEU A 10 -13.60 -0.76 8.63
CA LEU A 10 -14.53 -0.32 7.60
C LEU A 10 -14.27 1.16 7.26
N PHE A 11 -14.26 1.47 5.97
CA PHE A 11 -14.11 2.83 5.48
C PHE A 11 -14.99 3.05 4.25
N ASN A 12 -15.41 4.30 4.07
CA ASN A 12 -16.09 4.72 2.85
C ASN A 12 -15.08 5.07 1.77
N TRP A 13 -15.46 4.83 0.52
CA TRP A 13 -14.65 5.25 -0.61
C TRP A 13 -14.62 6.78 -0.74
N ARG A 14 -13.50 7.29 -1.25
CA ARG A 14 -13.27 8.72 -1.48
C ARG A 14 -12.54 8.95 -2.79
N THR A 15 -12.82 10.08 -3.43
CA THR A 15 -12.13 10.52 -4.66
C THR A 15 -10.68 10.91 -4.35
N GLU A 16 -9.92 11.27 -5.38
CA GLU A 16 -8.55 11.75 -5.23
C GLU A 16 -8.46 13.05 -4.40
N GLU A 17 -9.48 13.90 -4.49
CA GLU A 17 -9.65 15.13 -3.73
C GLU A 17 -10.19 14.87 -2.31
N ASN A 18 -10.21 13.61 -1.88
CA ASN A 18 -10.70 13.16 -0.57
C ASN A 18 -12.19 13.48 -0.33
N ILE A 19 -12.97 13.62 -1.42
CA ILE A 19 -14.43 13.83 -1.35
C ILE A 19 -15.10 12.46 -1.14
N PRO A 20 -16.03 12.31 -0.18
CA PRO A 20 -16.79 11.08 0.01
C PRO A 20 -17.60 10.68 -1.22
N VAL A 21 -17.65 9.37 -1.51
CA VAL A 21 -18.53 8.78 -2.54
C VAL A 21 -19.60 7.96 -1.82
N PRO A 22 -20.75 8.57 -1.43
CA PRO A 22 -21.79 7.88 -0.66
C PRO A 22 -22.75 7.08 -1.54
N ASP A 23 -22.86 7.42 -2.83
CA ASP A 23 -23.76 6.73 -3.75
C ASP A 23 -23.21 5.35 -4.13
N LEU A 24 -24.09 4.35 -4.07
CA LEU A 24 -23.74 2.96 -4.31
C LEU A 24 -23.34 2.70 -5.77
N PHE A 25 -24.02 3.33 -6.72
CA PHE A 25 -23.77 3.12 -8.14
C PHE A 25 -22.48 3.81 -8.58
N ASP A 26 -22.19 5.00 -8.06
CA ASP A 26 -20.90 5.66 -8.26
C ASP A 26 -19.75 4.85 -7.64
N PHE A 27 -19.93 4.34 -6.41
CA PHE A 27 -18.95 3.42 -5.82
C PHE A 27 -18.71 2.20 -6.71
N ALA A 28 -19.77 1.52 -7.13
CA ALA A 28 -19.66 0.33 -7.98
C ALA A 28 -18.97 0.64 -9.31
N ARG A 29 -19.26 1.81 -9.90
CA ARG A 29 -18.64 2.27 -11.15
C ARG A 29 -17.16 2.64 -10.97
N ILE A 30 -16.72 3.06 -9.79
CA ILE A 30 -15.33 3.45 -9.55
C ILE A 30 -14.49 2.26 -9.08
N VAL A 31 -15.06 1.38 -8.25
CA VAL A 31 -14.32 0.36 -7.50
C VAL A 31 -14.60 -1.06 -7.98
N LEU A 32 -15.84 -1.34 -8.42
CA LEU A 32 -16.29 -2.69 -8.77
C LEU A 32 -16.33 -2.95 -10.28
N ARG A 33 -15.83 -2.03 -11.10
CA ARG A 33 -15.51 -2.34 -12.50
C ARG A 33 -14.46 -3.43 -12.53
N ILE A 34 -14.60 -4.40 -13.43
CA ILE A 34 -13.72 -5.58 -13.53
C ILE A 34 -12.23 -5.25 -13.37
N PRO A 35 -11.63 -4.29 -14.12
CA PRO A 35 -10.22 -3.97 -13.96
C PRO A 35 -9.89 -3.37 -12.59
N ASP A 36 -10.72 -2.45 -12.09
CA ASP A 36 -10.51 -1.77 -10.80
C ASP A 36 -10.64 -2.74 -9.61
N ALA A 37 -11.61 -3.66 -9.68
CA ALA A 37 -11.81 -4.68 -8.67
C ALA A 37 -10.64 -5.68 -8.64
N HIS A 38 -10.15 -6.09 -9.81
CA HIS A 38 -8.96 -6.94 -9.92
C HIS A 38 -7.72 -6.23 -9.36
N GLU A 39 -7.52 -4.95 -9.68
CA GLU A 39 -6.41 -4.16 -9.16
C GLU A 39 -6.49 -4.02 -7.64
N LEU A 40 -7.68 -3.75 -7.09
CA LEU A 40 -7.91 -3.62 -5.65
C LEU A 40 -7.52 -4.89 -4.88
N ILE A 41 -7.96 -6.04 -5.35
CA ILE A 41 -7.71 -7.32 -4.69
C ILE A 41 -6.24 -7.74 -4.87
N SER A 42 -5.66 -7.56 -6.07
CA SER A 42 -4.33 -8.07 -6.38
C SER A 42 -3.18 -7.16 -5.94
N GLN A 43 -3.35 -5.84 -6.01
CA GLN A 43 -2.26 -4.87 -5.80
C GLN A 43 -2.41 -4.07 -4.51
N TYR A 44 -3.65 -3.85 -4.04
CA TYR A 44 -3.94 -2.96 -2.91
C TYR A 44 -4.49 -3.66 -1.67
N THR A 45 -4.37 -4.98 -1.61
CA THR A 45 -4.70 -5.79 -0.43
C THR A 45 -3.44 -6.40 0.14
N ILE A 46 -3.25 -6.28 1.45
CA ILE A 46 -2.12 -6.87 2.17
C ILE A 46 -2.59 -7.90 3.20
N LEU A 47 -1.75 -8.89 3.47
CA LEU A 47 -2.00 -9.88 4.52
C LEU A 47 -1.33 -9.40 5.81
N VAL A 48 -2.13 -9.09 6.83
CA VAL A 48 -1.65 -8.66 8.14
C VAL A 48 -1.67 -9.85 9.11
N ASP A 49 -0.60 -10.00 9.89
CA ASP A 49 -0.49 -10.97 10.97
C ASP A 49 -0.50 -10.25 12.33
N ASP A 50 -1.51 -10.48 13.17
CA ASP A 50 -1.65 -9.83 14.49
C ASP A 50 -0.81 -10.52 15.59
N GLN A 51 0.13 -11.40 15.23
CA GLN A 51 0.98 -12.20 16.14
C GLN A 51 0.23 -13.13 17.13
N LYS A 52 -1.10 -12.99 17.24
CA LYS A 52 -2.02 -13.81 18.05
C LYS A 52 -2.68 -14.91 17.22
N SER A 53 -1.97 -15.42 16.21
CA SER A 53 -2.41 -16.52 15.34
C SER A 53 -3.64 -16.22 14.47
N GLN A 54 -3.86 -14.96 14.10
CA GLN A 54 -4.93 -14.57 13.19
C GLN A 54 -4.36 -13.71 12.05
N LYS A 55 -4.42 -14.27 10.84
CA LYS A 55 -4.10 -13.55 9.61
C LYS A 55 -5.37 -12.98 9.02
N PHE A 56 -5.34 -11.72 8.60
CA PHE A 56 -6.46 -11.09 7.93
C PHE A 56 -6.00 -10.25 6.74
N LEU A 57 -6.88 -10.13 5.75
CA LEU A 57 -6.64 -9.27 4.60
C LEU A 57 -7.06 -7.84 4.95
N MET A 58 -6.17 -6.89 4.71
CA MET A 58 -6.43 -5.47 4.83
C MET A 58 -6.35 -4.82 3.46
N VAL A 59 -7.44 -4.19 3.05
CA VAL A 59 -7.48 -3.35 1.85
C VAL A 59 -6.95 -1.96 2.22
N LEU A 60 -6.08 -1.40 1.38
CA LEU A 60 -5.61 -0.03 1.52
C LEU A 60 -6.77 0.96 1.42
N ARG A 61 -6.66 2.05 2.17
CA ARG A 61 -7.64 3.15 2.12
C ARG A 61 -7.51 3.92 0.80
N PRO A 62 -8.59 4.60 0.34
CA PRO A 62 -8.60 5.26 -0.97
C PRO A 62 -7.43 6.23 -1.18
N TYR A 63 -7.10 7.06 -0.18
CA TYR A 63 -5.97 8.01 -0.29
C TYR A 63 -4.61 7.31 -0.48
N GLN A 64 -4.41 6.13 0.12
CA GLN A 64 -3.18 5.34 -0.04
C GLN A 64 -3.09 4.82 -1.48
N ILE A 65 -4.20 4.29 -2.01
CA ILE A 65 -4.31 3.82 -3.39
C ILE A 65 -4.04 4.95 -4.37
N HIS A 66 -4.68 6.11 -4.18
CA HIS A 66 -4.47 7.30 -5.02
C HIS A 66 -3.03 7.79 -4.98
N ALA A 67 -2.39 7.80 -3.80
CA ALA A 67 -0.98 8.15 -3.65
C ALA A 67 -0.07 7.20 -4.43
N ILE A 68 -0.29 5.89 -4.32
CA ILE A 68 0.51 4.87 -5.03
C ILE A 68 0.33 5.00 -6.54
N ARG A 69 -0.91 5.19 -7.03
CA ARG A 69 -1.18 5.42 -8.46
C ARG A 69 -0.45 6.65 -8.98
N LYS A 70 -0.42 7.76 -8.22
CA LYS A 70 0.35 8.96 -8.57
C LYS A 70 1.85 8.69 -8.60
N ILE A 71 2.40 7.99 -7.60
CA ILE A 71 3.83 7.59 -7.60
C ILE A 71 4.17 6.80 -8.86
N ARG A 72 3.38 5.78 -9.21
CA ARG A 72 3.61 4.95 -10.40
C ARG A 72 3.55 5.77 -11.70
N LYS A 73 2.59 6.69 -11.80
CA LYS A 73 2.47 7.59 -12.94
C LYS A 73 3.69 8.49 -13.08
N GLN A 74 4.15 9.12 -11.99
CA GLN A 74 5.31 10.00 -12.03
C GLN A 74 6.62 9.26 -12.29
N ALA A 75 6.79 8.07 -11.70
CA ALA A 75 7.94 7.22 -11.97
C ALA A 75 8.05 6.84 -13.46
N ALA A 76 6.92 6.54 -14.12
CA ALA A 76 6.90 6.25 -15.56
C ALA A 76 7.24 7.47 -16.44
N LEU A 77 7.11 8.69 -15.90
CA LEU A 77 7.52 9.94 -16.54
C LEU A 77 8.94 10.36 -16.13
N HIS A 78 9.63 9.59 -15.29
CA HIS A 78 10.89 9.95 -14.65
C HIS A 78 10.82 11.27 -13.85
N GLU A 79 9.64 11.58 -13.30
CA GLU A 79 9.40 12.75 -12.47
C GLU A 79 9.33 12.38 -10.98
N GLY A 80 9.86 13.27 -10.14
CA GLY A 80 9.83 13.14 -8.68
C GLY A 80 8.58 13.76 -8.04
N GLY A 81 8.46 13.63 -6.73
CA GLY A 81 7.39 14.26 -5.97
C GLY A 81 7.39 13.86 -4.50
N PHE A 82 6.42 14.36 -3.76
CA PHE A 82 6.21 14.02 -2.35
C PHE A 82 4.75 13.67 -2.07
N ILE A 83 4.54 12.74 -1.14
CA ILE A 83 3.22 12.42 -0.60
C ILE A 83 3.17 12.91 0.85
N TRP A 84 2.20 13.77 1.15
CA TRP A 84 2.01 14.29 2.50
C TRP A 84 0.83 13.59 3.19
N HIS A 85 1.16 12.77 4.19
CA HIS A 85 0.21 12.00 5.00
C HIS A 85 0.39 12.33 6.49
N ALA A 86 -0.72 12.37 7.24
CA ALA A 86 -0.69 12.56 8.69
C ALA A 86 0.00 11.38 9.42
N THR A 87 0.47 11.60 10.66
CA THR A 87 0.98 10.51 11.52
C THR A 87 -0.12 9.51 11.87
N GLY A 88 0.20 8.22 11.85
CA GLY A 88 -0.78 7.13 12.08
C GLY A 88 -1.69 6.78 10.89
N SER A 89 -1.57 7.46 9.74
CA SER A 89 -2.38 7.18 8.54
C SER A 89 -1.87 6.01 7.67
N GLY A 90 -0.88 5.24 8.13
CA GLY A 90 -0.34 4.12 7.37
C GLY A 90 0.64 4.53 6.26
N LYS A 91 1.45 5.57 6.49
CA LYS A 91 2.56 5.98 5.60
C LYS A 91 3.49 4.82 5.23
N THR A 92 3.92 4.06 6.24
CA THR A 92 4.84 2.94 6.10
C THR A 92 4.31 1.84 5.18
N ILE A 93 3.05 1.44 5.37
CA ILE A 93 2.39 0.46 4.50
C ILE A 93 2.24 1.03 3.08
N THR A 94 1.91 2.31 2.95
CA THR A 94 1.75 2.96 1.65
C THR A 94 3.06 2.96 0.86
N SER A 95 4.18 3.33 1.50
CA SER A 95 5.50 3.34 0.87
C SER A 95 5.99 1.93 0.53
N PHE A 96 5.70 0.95 1.39
CA PHE A 96 6.01 -0.45 1.10
C PHE A 96 5.29 -0.94 -0.16
N VAL A 97 3.97 -0.80 -0.22
CA VAL A 97 3.18 -1.24 -1.39
C VAL A 97 3.58 -0.47 -2.65
N ALA A 98 3.85 0.84 -2.55
CA ALA A 98 4.38 1.62 -3.66
C ALA A 98 5.69 1.02 -4.21
N THR A 99 6.65 0.77 -3.32
CA THR A 99 7.97 0.21 -3.66
C THR A 99 7.83 -1.16 -4.33
N LYS A 100 7.01 -2.04 -3.74
CA LYS A 100 6.70 -3.35 -4.29
C LYS A 100 6.13 -3.27 -5.71
N LEU A 101 5.13 -2.41 -5.92
CA LEU A 101 4.49 -2.29 -7.24
C LEU A 101 5.40 -1.65 -8.28
N LEU A 102 6.29 -0.73 -7.88
CA LEU A 102 7.32 -0.20 -8.77
C LEU A 102 8.31 -1.30 -9.18
N ALA A 103 8.75 -2.14 -8.25
CA ALA A 103 9.67 -3.24 -8.55
C ALA A 103 9.06 -4.32 -9.45
N GLN A 104 7.75 -4.56 -9.38
CA GLN A 104 7.08 -5.64 -10.12
C GLN A 104 6.50 -5.19 -11.47
N ASN A 105 5.89 -4.01 -11.51
CA ASN A 105 4.93 -3.64 -12.54
C ASN A 105 5.19 -2.26 -13.17
N ALA A 106 6.30 -1.58 -12.84
CA ALA A 106 6.62 -0.30 -13.47
C ALA A 106 7.47 -0.50 -14.73
N ILE A 107 6.99 0.07 -15.83
CA ILE A 107 7.73 0.13 -17.09
C ILE A 107 8.83 1.18 -16.95
N GLY A 108 10.07 0.82 -17.27
CA GLY A 108 11.21 1.74 -17.22
C GLY A 108 11.86 1.91 -15.83
N VAL A 109 11.54 1.03 -14.88
CA VAL A 109 12.18 1.00 -13.56
C VAL A 109 12.98 -0.28 -13.40
N ASP A 110 14.31 -0.17 -13.43
CA ASP A 110 15.20 -1.33 -13.27
C ASP A 110 15.39 -1.74 -11.81
N ARG A 111 15.40 -0.75 -10.91
CA ARG A 111 15.58 -0.96 -9.47
C ARG A 111 14.75 0.03 -8.67
N THR A 112 14.20 -0.45 -7.57
CA THR A 112 13.49 0.36 -6.59
C THR A 112 14.21 0.29 -5.25
N ILE A 113 14.54 1.45 -4.67
CA ILE A 113 15.21 1.56 -3.36
C ILE A 113 14.26 2.23 -2.39
N MET A 114 13.98 1.57 -1.27
CA MET A 114 13.22 2.13 -0.16
C MET A 114 14.19 2.48 0.96
N VAL A 115 14.30 3.78 1.28
CA VAL A 115 15.14 4.27 2.38
C VAL A 115 14.23 4.65 3.54
N VAL A 116 14.51 4.11 4.72
CA VAL A 116 13.73 4.35 5.95
C VAL A 116 14.68 4.68 7.09
N ASP A 117 14.26 5.52 8.02
CA ASP A 117 14.96 5.71 9.29
C ASP A 117 14.85 4.44 10.14
N ARG A 118 15.96 4.05 10.78
CA ARG A 118 16.07 2.88 11.65
C ARG A 118 15.12 2.92 12.85
N ASN A 119 14.73 4.11 13.31
CA ASN A 119 13.87 4.27 14.49
C ASN A 119 12.38 4.14 14.16
N ASP A 120 12.00 4.27 12.89
CA ASP A 120 10.60 4.32 12.43
C ASP A 120 10.10 2.98 11.87
N LEU A 121 10.92 1.93 11.92
CA LEU A 121 10.64 0.65 11.30
C LEU A 121 10.31 -0.39 12.38
N ASP A 122 9.01 -0.55 12.65
CA ASP A 122 8.51 -1.63 13.50
C ASP A 122 8.93 -3.00 12.94
N SER A 123 9.27 -3.94 13.83
CA SER A 123 9.76 -5.28 13.48
C SER A 123 8.86 -6.03 12.48
N GLN A 124 7.54 -5.83 12.58
CA GLN A 124 6.58 -6.41 11.65
C GLN A 124 6.75 -5.87 10.21
N THR A 125 7.03 -4.58 10.04
CA THR A 125 7.29 -3.99 8.71
C THR A 125 8.63 -4.50 8.17
N GLN A 126 9.65 -4.64 9.02
CA GLN A 126 10.93 -5.23 8.64
C GLN A 126 10.76 -6.66 8.12
N ASP A 127 9.98 -7.48 8.83
CA ASP A 127 9.78 -8.88 8.48
C ASP A 127 9.01 -9.03 7.17
N GLU A 128 7.95 -8.25 6.95
CA GLU A 128 7.19 -8.25 5.70
C GLU A 128 8.03 -7.74 4.52
N PHE A 129 8.83 -6.69 4.75
CA PHE A 129 9.77 -6.18 3.76
C PHE A 129 10.84 -7.20 3.41
N THR A 130 11.44 -7.84 4.41
CA THR A 130 12.50 -8.84 4.22
C THR A 130 11.97 -10.07 3.49
N LYS A 131 10.77 -10.56 3.86
CA LYS A 131 10.10 -11.66 3.15
C LYS A 131 9.89 -11.29 1.67
N PHE A 132 9.30 -10.12 1.41
CA PHE A 132 9.10 -9.64 0.05
C PHE A 132 10.42 -9.50 -0.72
N ALA A 133 11.43 -8.85 -0.14
CA ALA A 133 12.70 -8.64 -0.80
C ALA A 133 13.45 -9.97 -1.08
N SER A 134 13.28 -10.97 -0.21
CA SER A 134 13.84 -12.31 -0.39
C SER A 134 13.14 -13.09 -1.51
N GLU A 135 11.81 -13.02 -1.60
CA GLU A 135 11.01 -13.70 -2.64
C GLU A 135 11.36 -13.21 -4.06
N TYR A 136 11.70 -11.93 -4.22
CA TYR A 136 11.99 -11.33 -5.52
C TYR A 136 13.50 -11.17 -5.80
N HIS A 137 14.38 -11.73 -4.96
CA HIS A 137 15.85 -11.53 -5.05
C HIS A 137 16.26 -10.05 -5.11
N THR A 138 15.46 -9.15 -4.55
CA THR A 138 15.64 -7.68 -4.59
C THR A 138 16.25 -7.11 -3.31
N GLY A 139 16.47 -7.93 -2.27
CA GLY A 139 16.98 -7.48 -0.97
C GLY A 139 18.50 -7.53 -0.83
N GLN A 140 19.14 -6.37 -0.71
CA GLN A 140 20.39 -6.24 0.06
C GLN A 140 20.16 -5.27 1.22
N THR A 141 20.15 -5.80 2.44
CA THR A 141 20.08 -5.00 3.67
C THR A 141 21.51 -4.69 4.12
N THR A 142 22.06 -3.56 3.70
CA THR A 142 23.35 -3.06 4.21
C THR A 142 23.10 -2.10 5.36
N GLY A 143 23.14 -2.61 6.59
CA GLY A 143 22.87 -1.83 7.81
C GLY A 143 23.66 -2.28 9.05
N ASN A 144 24.80 -2.95 8.87
CA ASN A 144 25.72 -3.22 9.98
C ASN A 144 26.80 -2.14 10.06
N THR A 145 26.60 -1.18 10.95
CA THR A 145 27.61 -0.51 11.79
C THR A 145 26.92 0.14 12.98
#